data_AF-A0A432DJP2-F1
#
_entry.id   AF-A0A432DJP2-F1
#
_cell.length_a   1.000
_cell.length_b   1.000
_cell.length_c   1.000
_cell.angle_alpha   90.00
_cell.angle_beta   90.00
_cell.angle_gamma   90.00
#
_symmetry.space_group_name_H-M   'P 1'
#
loop_
_entity.id
_entity.type
_entity.pdbx_description
1 polymer ?
#
loop_
_entity_poly.entity_id
_entity_poly.type
_entity_poly.pdbx_seq_one_letter_code
_entity_poly.pdbx_strand_id
1 'polypeptide(L)'
;MNSLDVAIEPLTCFKYRSGEAALRCLEEGSLYFARPDSLNDTLEAKFDYAEPEEFQRVFGQTMSEISQRRGGSALFYDPDVLPEMSQANATENQRLRTFCDGMGVFSAARRPDHQAMWAYYAENGRGVCFELAWTHELMDKYQLWPVDVLYSGQPRLHNRAHDWRKAFLELAEEHPGATLDELRQLSLEENARRKWGIATAARAVSTKHTDWAHENEVRLLAPKFGAIPLLAEVLKCVHYVRTDGGEWGPIMQQLYTNYPAVEHVYWQFSHGALNATATPMEFRLIPV
;
A
#
# COMPACT_ATOMS: atom_id res chain seq x y z
N MET A 1 -31.84 14.59 -2.91
CA MET A 1 -31.04 15.58 -2.14
C MET A 1 -29.60 15.30 -2.46
N ASN A 2 -28.91 16.29 -3.03
CA ASN A 2 -27.60 16.17 -3.65
C ASN A 2 -26.56 15.61 -2.65
N SER A 3 -25.98 14.46 -3.01
CA SER A 3 -24.70 14.02 -2.48
C SER A 3 -23.68 15.11 -2.85
N LEU A 4 -23.14 15.79 -1.85
CA LEU A 4 -21.96 16.61 -2.02
C LEU A 4 -20.85 15.69 -2.55
N ASP A 5 -20.47 15.86 -3.81
CA ASP A 5 -19.22 15.34 -4.35
C ASP A 5 -18.09 15.98 -3.54
N VAL A 6 -17.74 15.37 -2.40
CA VAL A 6 -16.50 15.66 -1.71
C VAL A 6 -15.42 15.21 -2.67
N ALA A 7 -14.79 16.18 -3.36
CA ALA A 7 -13.62 15.91 -4.18
C ALA A 7 -12.60 15.19 -3.30
N ILE A 8 -12.43 13.89 -3.51
CA ILE A 8 -11.49 13.11 -2.72
C ILE A 8 -10.10 13.50 -3.22
N GLU A 9 -9.29 14.08 -2.34
CA GLU A 9 -7.95 14.54 -2.70
C GLU A 9 -7.10 13.39 -3.23
N PRO A 10 -6.34 13.59 -4.33
CA PRO A 10 -5.42 12.58 -4.82
C PRO A 10 -4.40 12.17 -3.76
N LEU A 11 -4.07 10.89 -3.70
CA LEU A 11 -2.95 10.44 -2.89
C LEU A 11 -1.66 10.96 -3.51
N THR A 12 -0.88 11.74 -2.76
CA THR A 12 0.46 12.17 -3.16
C THR A 12 1.51 11.39 -2.38
N CYS A 13 2.49 10.83 -3.08
CA CYS A 13 3.60 10.10 -2.47
C CYS A 13 4.91 10.27 -3.25
N PHE A 14 6.03 9.90 -2.60
CA PHE A 14 7.37 10.27 -3.02
C PHE A 14 8.25 9.04 -3.20
N LYS A 15 8.73 8.80 -4.42
CA LYS A 15 9.58 7.66 -4.74
C LYS A 15 11.02 8.09 -5.02
N TYR A 16 11.88 7.85 -4.05
CA TYR A 16 13.33 8.02 -4.17
C TYR A 16 13.92 6.94 -5.09
N ARG A 17 14.81 7.35 -6.00
CA ARG A 17 15.45 6.49 -6.99
C ARG A 17 16.90 6.89 -7.20
N SER A 18 17.76 5.91 -7.44
CA SER A 18 19.07 6.12 -8.08
C SER A 18 18.91 6.77 -9.45
N GLY A 19 19.98 7.37 -9.98
CA GLY A 19 20.00 7.91 -11.34
C GLY A 19 19.59 6.85 -12.38
N GLU A 20 20.21 5.67 -12.32
CA GLU A 20 19.92 4.57 -13.26
C GLU A 20 18.47 4.08 -13.18
N ALA A 21 17.93 3.91 -11.97
CA ALA A 21 16.55 3.45 -11.81
C ALA A 21 15.54 4.51 -12.26
N ALA A 22 15.82 5.79 -12.01
CA ALA A 22 14.99 6.89 -12.47
C ALA A 22 14.97 6.99 -14.00
N LEU A 23 16.14 6.92 -14.64
CA LEU A 23 16.27 6.96 -16.09
C LEU A 23 15.46 5.83 -16.75
N ARG A 24 15.62 4.59 -16.25
CA ARG A 24 14.85 3.44 -16.72
C ARG A 24 13.34 3.64 -16.60
N CYS A 25 12.86 4.13 -15.45
CA CYS A 25 11.44 4.43 -15.27
C CYS A 25 10.92 5.45 -16.30
N LEU A 26 11.71 6.49 -16.59
CA LEU A 26 11.35 7.53 -17.56
C LEU A 26 11.33 7.00 -19.00
N GLU A 27 12.34 6.21 -19.37
CA GLU A 27 12.45 5.61 -20.71
C GLU A 27 11.34 4.58 -20.98
N GLU A 28 11.04 3.74 -20.00
CA GLU A 28 9.99 2.72 -20.12
C GLU A 28 8.59 3.28 -19.89
N GLY A 29 8.46 4.48 -19.31
CA GLY A 29 7.19 5.05 -18.89
C GLY A 29 6.47 4.25 -17.82
N SER A 30 7.21 3.50 -17.00
CA SER A 30 6.67 2.48 -16.11
C SER A 30 7.08 2.69 -14.64
N LEU A 31 6.20 2.23 -13.74
CA LEU A 31 6.52 2.05 -12.32
C LEU A 31 6.54 0.57 -11.99
N TYR A 32 7.63 0.12 -11.38
CA TYR A 32 7.80 -1.28 -10.97
C TYR A 32 7.20 -1.52 -9.58
N PHE A 33 6.27 -2.48 -9.51
CA PHE A 33 5.69 -3.03 -8.31
C PHE A 33 6.44 -4.32 -7.94
N ALA A 34 7.14 -4.28 -6.82
CA ALA A 34 8.03 -5.34 -6.38
C ALA A 34 7.28 -6.59 -5.91
N ARG A 35 7.94 -7.74 -5.98
CA ARG A 35 7.45 -8.95 -5.32
C ARG A 35 7.59 -8.80 -3.81
N PRO A 36 6.69 -9.38 -2.98
CA PRO A 36 6.80 -9.26 -1.54
C PRO A 36 8.10 -9.88 -0.98
N ASP A 37 8.58 -10.96 -1.61
CA ASP A 37 9.83 -11.64 -1.23
C ASP A 37 11.12 -10.87 -1.60
N SER A 38 11.00 -9.78 -2.36
CA SER A 38 12.13 -8.95 -2.79
C SER A 38 12.34 -7.70 -1.92
N LEU A 39 11.47 -7.50 -0.92
CA LEU A 39 11.53 -6.35 -0.05
C LEU A 39 12.65 -6.50 1.01
N ASN A 40 13.12 -5.37 1.56
CA ASN A 40 14.39 -5.29 2.26
C ASN A 40 14.31 -5.48 3.79
N ASP A 41 13.12 -5.34 4.38
CA ASP A 41 12.95 -5.54 5.83
C ASP A 41 12.74 -7.02 6.21
N THR A 42 13.29 -7.41 7.36
CA THR A 42 13.29 -8.82 7.78
C THR A 42 11.91 -9.33 8.16
N LEU A 43 10.99 -8.44 8.56
CA LEU A 43 9.60 -8.74 8.88
C LEU A 43 8.65 -8.44 7.71
N GLU A 44 9.18 -7.94 6.60
CA GLU A 44 8.38 -7.41 5.50
C GLU A 44 7.65 -8.48 4.72
N ALA A 45 6.33 -8.35 4.65
CA ALA A 45 5.44 -9.35 4.04
C ALA A 45 5.65 -10.78 4.56
N LYS A 46 6.27 -10.94 5.73
CA LYS A 46 6.45 -12.22 6.42
C LYS A 46 5.48 -12.27 7.59
N PHE A 47 4.67 -13.31 7.58
CA PHE A 47 3.68 -13.55 8.61
C PHE A 47 3.45 -15.04 8.78
N ASP A 48 3.17 -15.41 10.02
CA ASP A 48 2.61 -16.71 10.35
C ASP A 48 1.10 -16.58 10.53
N TYR A 49 0.41 -17.71 10.49
CA TYR A 49 -1.02 -17.74 10.79
C TYR A 49 -1.22 -17.88 12.28
N ALA A 50 -2.25 -17.21 12.80
CA ALA A 50 -2.74 -17.57 14.12
C ALA A 50 -3.28 -19.01 14.14
N GLU A 51 -3.23 -19.62 15.31
CA GLU A 51 -3.73 -20.97 15.53
C GLU A 51 -5.23 -21.05 15.18
N PRO A 52 -5.73 -22.20 14.67
CA PRO A 52 -7.13 -22.36 14.27
C PRO A 52 -8.13 -21.99 15.38
N GLU A 53 -7.81 -22.31 16.63
CA GLU A 53 -8.63 -22.01 17.81
C GLU A 53 -8.81 -20.50 18.00
N GLU A 54 -7.79 -19.70 17.67
CA GLU A 54 -7.88 -18.25 17.79
C GLU A 54 -8.78 -17.66 16.70
N PHE A 55 -8.72 -18.18 15.47
CA PHE A 55 -9.63 -17.80 14.40
C PHE A 55 -11.08 -18.06 14.81
N GLN A 56 -11.36 -19.27 15.29
CA GLN A 56 -12.70 -19.70 15.67
C GLN A 56 -13.25 -18.91 16.85
N ARG A 57 -12.41 -18.61 17.85
CA ARG A 57 -12.80 -17.77 18.99
C ARG A 57 -13.27 -16.39 18.52
N VAL A 58 -12.52 -15.74 17.64
CA VAL A 58 -12.88 -14.41 17.11
C VAL A 58 -14.15 -14.50 16.26
N PHE A 59 -14.30 -15.57 15.46
CA PHE A 59 -15.50 -15.82 14.68
C PHE A 59 -16.76 -15.93 15.57
N GLY A 60 -16.73 -16.84 16.54
CA GLY A 60 -17.85 -17.08 17.45
C GLY A 60 -18.22 -15.87 18.29
N GLN A 61 -17.22 -15.14 18.82
CA GLN A 61 -17.45 -13.90 19.56
C GLN A 61 -18.17 -12.84 18.72
N THR A 62 -17.82 -12.72 17.44
CA THR A 62 -18.44 -11.74 16.53
C THR A 62 -19.90 -12.09 16.24
N MET A 63 -20.19 -13.35 15.94
CA MET A 63 -21.57 -13.81 15.70
C MET A 63 -22.45 -13.61 16.94
N SER A 64 -21.92 -13.96 18.13
CA SER A 64 -22.62 -13.79 19.40
C SER A 64 -22.88 -12.32 19.72
N GLU A 65 -21.92 -11.44 19.45
CA GLU A 65 -22.07 -10.00 19.64
C GLU A 65 -23.14 -9.39 18.74
N ILE A 66 -23.16 -9.73 17.45
CA ILE A 66 -24.20 -9.24 16.53
C ILE A 66 -25.57 -9.74 16.96
N SER A 67 -25.69 -11.02 17.34
CA SER A 67 -26.93 -11.60 17.89
C SER A 67 -27.44 -10.77 19.07
N GLN A 68 -26.59 -10.55 20.07
CA GLN A 68 -26.95 -9.80 21.29
C GLN A 68 -27.32 -8.35 21.00
N ARG A 69 -26.57 -7.65 20.15
CA ARG A 69 -26.88 -6.27 19.73
C ARG A 69 -28.24 -6.16 19.04
N ARG A 70 -28.72 -7.25 18.43
CA ARG A 70 -30.02 -7.35 17.75
C ARG A 70 -31.11 -7.99 18.63
N GLY A 71 -30.87 -8.13 19.94
CA GLY A 71 -31.84 -8.67 20.90
C GLY A 71 -31.93 -10.19 20.94
N GLY A 72 -31.04 -10.91 20.25
CA GLY A 72 -30.92 -12.36 20.30
C GLY A 72 -30.13 -12.88 21.51
N SER A 73 -30.01 -14.20 21.62
CA SER A 73 -29.23 -14.86 22.67
C SER A 73 -27.73 -14.85 22.38
N ALA A 74 -26.92 -15.03 23.43
CA ALA A 74 -25.51 -15.38 23.26
C ALA A 74 -25.40 -16.70 22.48
N LEU A 75 -24.54 -16.71 21.46
CA LEU A 75 -24.23 -17.91 20.70
C LEU A 75 -23.00 -18.59 21.30
N PHE A 76 -23.04 -19.91 21.38
CA PHE A 76 -21.93 -20.76 21.81
C PHE A 76 -21.39 -21.54 20.63
N TYR A 77 -20.07 -21.69 20.59
CA TYR A 77 -19.39 -22.45 19.55
C TYR A 77 -19.46 -23.94 19.88
N ASP A 78 -19.85 -24.76 18.90
CA ASP A 78 -19.87 -26.21 19.01
C ASP A 78 -18.46 -26.78 18.76
N PRO A 79 -17.80 -27.39 19.77
CA PRO A 79 -16.48 -27.97 19.63
C PRO A 79 -16.41 -29.13 18.63
N ASP A 80 -17.54 -29.78 18.30
CA ASP A 80 -17.52 -30.96 17.43
C ASP A 80 -17.33 -30.60 15.94
N VAL A 81 -17.56 -29.33 15.55
CA VAL A 81 -17.36 -28.81 14.18
C VAL A 81 -15.91 -28.33 13.97
N LEU A 82 -15.07 -28.41 15.00
CA LEU A 82 -13.70 -27.90 15.04
C LEU A 82 -12.80 -28.48 13.92
N PRO A 83 -12.79 -29.79 13.63
CA PRO A 83 -11.85 -30.34 12.64
C PRO A 83 -12.12 -29.85 11.21
N GLU A 84 -13.40 -29.81 10.80
CA GLU A 84 -13.80 -29.36 9.46
C GLU A 84 -13.50 -27.86 9.26
N MET A 85 -13.78 -27.04 10.27
CA MET A 85 -13.45 -25.62 10.23
C MET A 85 -11.96 -25.36 10.21
N SER A 86 -11.17 -26.12 10.98
CA SER A 86 -9.70 -26.01 10.96
C SER A 86 -9.13 -26.34 9.57
N GLN A 87 -9.64 -27.38 8.91
CA GLN A 87 -9.21 -27.73 7.55
C GLN A 87 -9.60 -26.66 6.52
N ALA A 88 -10.82 -26.11 6.62
CA ALA A 88 -11.25 -25.01 5.78
C ALA A 88 -10.37 -23.76 5.98
N ASN A 89 -10.07 -23.41 7.23
CA ASN A 89 -9.19 -22.29 7.55
C ASN A 89 -7.78 -22.49 6.99
N ALA A 90 -7.21 -23.69 7.11
CA ALA A 90 -5.90 -24.01 6.55
C ALA A 90 -5.87 -23.87 5.02
N THR A 91 -6.90 -24.35 4.33
CA THR A 91 -7.03 -24.22 2.87
C THR A 91 -7.09 -22.76 2.45
N GLU A 92 -7.91 -21.98 3.15
CA GLU A 92 -8.04 -20.55 2.89
C GLU A 92 -6.75 -19.79 3.26
N ASN A 93 -6.01 -20.21 4.29
CA ASN A 93 -4.70 -19.63 4.64
C ASN A 93 -3.71 -19.85 3.49
N GLN A 94 -3.66 -21.06 2.92
CA GLN A 94 -2.82 -21.35 1.76
C GLN A 94 -3.18 -20.48 0.55
N ARG A 95 -4.48 -20.30 0.27
CA ARG A 95 -4.95 -19.42 -0.81
C ARG A 95 -4.50 -17.98 -0.60
N LEU A 96 -4.61 -17.48 0.63
CA LEU A 96 -4.13 -16.15 0.99
C LEU A 96 -2.62 -16.03 0.78
N ARG A 97 -1.83 -17.04 1.15
CA ARG A 97 -0.37 -17.01 0.92
C ARG A 97 -0.04 -16.84 -0.55
N THR A 98 -0.60 -17.71 -1.38
CA THR A 98 -0.41 -17.68 -2.83
C THR A 98 -0.84 -16.34 -3.43
N PHE A 99 -1.93 -15.76 -2.93
CA PHE A 99 -2.38 -14.44 -3.36
C PHE A 99 -1.36 -13.36 -2.98
N CYS A 100 -0.97 -13.29 -1.70
CA CYS A 100 0.03 -12.34 -1.22
C CYS A 100 1.34 -12.45 -1.99
N ASP A 101 1.85 -13.66 -2.22
CA ASP A 101 3.10 -13.93 -2.96
C ASP A 101 3.07 -13.41 -4.40
N GLY A 102 1.87 -13.35 -5.00
CA GLY A 102 1.66 -12.84 -6.35
C GLY A 102 1.49 -11.32 -6.43
N MET A 103 1.24 -10.63 -5.32
CA MET A 103 0.93 -9.21 -5.32
C MET A 103 2.12 -8.34 -5.70
N GLY A 104 1.83 -7.19 -6.31
CA GLY A 104 2.81 -6.15 -6.56
C GLY A 104 2.82 -5.13 -5.43
N VAL A 105 4.00 -4.77 -4.94
CA VAL A 105 4.17 -3.77 -3.88
C VAL A 105 4.94 -2.57 -4.39
N PHE A 106 4.31 -1.40 -4.41
CA PHE A 106 4.97 -0.13 -4.68
C PHE A 106 5.10 0.68 -3.40
N SER A 107 6.29 0.67 -2.79
CA SER A 107 6.61 1.44 -1.59
C SER A 107 7.00 2.88 -1.92
N ALA A 108 6.44 3.87 -1.25
CA ALA A 108 6.79 5.28 -1.39
C ALA A 108 6.78 5.99 -0.04
N ALA A 109 7.53 7.09 0.07
CA ALA A 109 7.52 7.93 1.26
C ALA A 109 6.37 8.94 1.21
N ARG A 110 6.05 9.54 2.36
CA ARG A 110 5.08 10.63 2.47
C ARG A 110 5.65 12.02 2.20
N ARG A 111 6.97 12.18 2.08
CA ARG A 111 7.63 13.47 1.86
C ARG A 111 8.96 13.39 1.09
N PRO A 112 9.36 14.44 0.35
CA PRO A 112 10.59 14.49 -0.44
C PRO A 112 11.81 15.05 0.34
N ASP A 113 11.60 15.57 1.55
CA ASP A 113 12.61 16.33 2.32
C ASP A 113 13.29 15.50 3.42
N HIS A 114 13.41 14.18 3.24
CA HIS A 114 14.01 13.30 4.24
C HIS A 114 15.46 12.94 3.89
N GLN A 115 16.44 13.53 4.60
CA GLN A 115 17.87 13.36 4.29
C GLN A 115 18.34 11.89 4.27
N ALA A 116 17.87 11.05 5.21
CA ALA A 116 18.22 9.63 5.20
C ALA A 116 17.70 8.89 3.95
N MET A 117 16.50 9.23 3.46
CA MET A 117 15.94 8.61 2.25
C MET A 117 16.76 8.97 1.01
N TRP A 118 17.23 10.21 0.91
CA TRP A 118 18.17 10.64 -0.13
C TRP A 118 19.50 9.87 -0.07
N ALA A 119 20.00 9.59 1.13
CA ALA A 119 21.21 8.82 1.32
C ALA A 119 21.05 7.36 0.86
N TYR A 120 20.01 6.68 1.34
CA TYR A 120 19.80 5.26 1.13
C TYR A 120 19.26 4.92 -0.27
N TYR A 121 18.29 5.69 -0.77
CA TYR A 121 17.52 5.30 -1.97
C TYR A 121 17.81 6.15 -3.20
N ALA A 122 18.54 7.25 -3.06
CA ALA A 122 18.88 8.16 -4.15
C ALA A 122 20.39 8.44 -4.21
N GLU A 123 21.21 7.42 -3.96
CA GLU A 123 22.67 7.43 -4.18
C GLU A 123 23.38 8.62 -3.52
N ASN A 124 23.15 8.84 -2.22
CA ASN A 124 23.70 9.99 -1.51
C ASN A 124 23.31 11.34 -2.13
N GLY A 125 22.05 11.44 -2.55
CA GLY A 125 21.45 12.65 -3.13
C GLY A 125 21.73 12.87 -4.62
N ARG A 126 22.45 11.96 -5.31
CA ARG A 126 22.77 12.07 -6.74
C ARG A 126 21.65 11.57 -7.66
N GLY A 127 20.76 10.74 -7.13
CA GLY A 127 19.55 10.34 -7.81
C GLY A 127 18.46 11.40 -7.74
N VAL A 128 17.20 10.96 -7.80
CA VAL A 128 16.03 11.85 -7.83
C VAL A 128 14.94 11.32 -6.90
N CYS A 129 13.93 12.14 -6.66
CA CYS A 129 12.69 11.70 -6.03
C CYS A 129 11.51 12.10 -6.91
N PHE A 130 10.70 11.12 -7.32
CA PHE A 130 9.47 11.36 -8.06
C PHE A 130 8.34 11.67 -7.09
N GLU A 131 7.67 12.80 -7.27
CA GLU A 131 6.37 13.09 -6.69
C GLU A 131 5.27 12.57 -7.61
N LEU A 132 4.45 11.69 -7.05
CA LEU A 132 3.45 10.94 -7.78
C LEU A 132 2.08 11.25 -7.19
N ALA A 133 1.14 11.68 -8.03
CA ALA A 133 -0.24 11.93 -7.63
C ALA A 133 -1.17 10.87 -8.23
N TRP A 134 -1.92 10.21 -7.35
CA TRP A 134 -2.79 9.08 -7.67
C TRP A 134 -4.25 9.50 -7.46
N THR A 135 -4.99 9.64 -8.54
CA THR A 135 -6.44 9.87 -8.45
C THR A 135 -7.17 8.56 -8.20
N HIS A 136 -8.42 8.64 -7.73
CA HIS A 136 -9.25 7.46 -7.53
C HIS A 136 -9.48 6.69 -8.83
N GLU A 137 -9.68 7.40 -9.94
CA GLU A 137 -9.90 6.80 -11.25
C GLU A 137 -8.68 5.99 -11.71
N LEU A 138 -7.46 6.49 -11.46
CA LEU A 138 -6.23 5.77 -11.77
C LEU A 138 -6.07 4.54 -10.88
N MET A 139 -6.32 4.69 -9.58
CA MET A 139 -6.27 3.55 -8.65
C MET A 139 -7.28 2.47 -9.05
N ASP A 140 -8.51 2.83 -9.42
CA ASP A 140 -9.52 1.88 -9.87
C ASP A 140 -9.16 1.23 -11.21
N LYS A 141 -8.70 2.02 -12.19
CA LYS A 141 -8.24 1.56 -13.52
C LYS A 141 -7.16 0.48 -13.39
N TYR A 142 -6.19 0.68 -12.50
CA TYR A 142 -5.08 -0.25 -12.28
C TYR A 142 -5.30 -1.21 -11.11
N GLN A 143 -6.48 -1.18 -10.48
CA GLN A 143 -6.83 -1.98 -9.30
C GLN A 143 -5.81 -1.85 -8.17
N LEU A 144 -5.34 -0.63 -7.91
CA LEU A 144 -4.35 -0.33 -6.89
C LEU A 144 -5.03 -0.03 -5.55
N TRP A 145 -4.45 -0.56 -4.47
CA TRP A 145 -4.95 -0.34 -3.13
C TRP A 145 -3.91 0.40 -2.28
N PRO A 146 -4.19 1.65 -1.89
CA PRO A 146 -3.30 2.40 -1.02
C PRO A 146 -3.39 1.89 0.41
N VAL A 147 -2.25 1.68 1.05
CA VAL A 147 -2.17 1.15 2.42
C VAL A 147 -1.02 1.81 3.17
N ASP A 148 -1.25 2.15 4.43
CA ASP A 148 -0.19 2.59 5.32
C ASP A 148 0.60 1.41 5.84
N VAL A 149 1.92 1.59 5.98
CA VAL A 149 2.79 0.59 6.59
C VAL A 149 2.64 0.64 8.11
N LEU A 150 2.36 -0.53 8.70
CA LEU A 150 2.39 -0.70 10.14
C LEU A 150 3.81 -1.06 10.60
N TYR A 151 4.30 -0.37 11.63
CA TYR A 151 5.60 -0.64 12.21
C TYR A 151 5.48 -1.45 13.50
N SER A 152 6.21 -2.56 13.60
CA SER A 152 6.16 -3.49 14.74
C SER A 152 7.56 -3.97 15.13
N GLY A 153 7.83 -4.10 16.42
CA GLY A 153 9.08 -4.69 16.93
C GLY A 153 9.07 -6.22 17.01
N GLN A 154 8.03 -6.88 16.53
CA GLN A 154 7.83 -8.33 16.60
C GLN A 154 7.30 -8.89 15.28
N PRO A 155 7.61 -10.16 14.94
CA PRO A 155 7.03 -10.84 13.79
C PRO A 155 5.51 -10.79 13.79
N ARG A 156 4.94 -10.72 12.59
CA ARG A 156 3.49 -10.64 12.44
C ARG A 156 2.85 -12.02 12.60
N LEU A 157 1.96 -12.14 13.58
CA LEU A 157 0.95 -13.19 13.63
C LEU A 157 -0.31 -12.69 12.93
N HIS A 158 -0.65 -13.28 11.80
CA HIS A 158 -1.82 -12.92 11.01
C HIS A 158 -3.02 -13.79 11.37
N ASN A 159 -3.91 -13.23 12.19
CA ASN A 159 -5.23 -13.79 12.41
C ASN A 159 -6.25 -13.15 11.48
N ARG A 160 -6.54 -13.83 10.37
CA ARG A 160 -7.54 -13.40 9.38
C ARG A 160 -8.94 -13.21 9.98
N ALA A 161 -9.29 -13.87 11.09
CA ALA A 161 -10.60 -13.66 11.71
C ALA A 161 -10.79 -12.22 12.20
N HIS A 162 -9.71 -11.50 12.53
CA HIS A 162 -9.82 -10.09 12.89
C HIS A 162 -10.22 -9.23 11.70
N ASP A 163 -9.69 -9.53 10.51
CA ASP A 163 -10.09 -8.85 9.27
C ASP A 163 -11.51 -9.17 8.88
N TRP A 164 -11.87 -10.45 8.98
CA TRP A 164 -13.24 -10.91 8.75
C TRP A 164 -14.20 -10.22 9.70
N ARG A 165 -13.89 -10.18 11.00
CA ARG A 165 -14.71 -9.54 12.03
C ARG A 165 -14.97 -8.08 11.70
N LYS A 166 -13.95 -7.32 11.32
CA LYS A 166 -14.12 -5.91 10.94
C LYS A 166 -15.11 -5.78 9.77
N ALA A 167 -14.85 -6.50 8.68
CA ALA A 167 -15.70 -6.46 7.49
C ALA A 167 -17.13 -6.94 7.77
N PHE A 168 -17.29 -7.96 8.61
CA PHE A 168 -18.59 -8.54 8.94
C PHE A 168 -19.42 -7.64 9.87
N LEU A 169 -18.77 -6.92 10.79
CA LEU A 169 -19.44 -5.90 11.61
C LEU A 169 -19.90 -4.72 10.75
N GLU A 170 -19.07 -4.24 9.83
CA GLU A 170 -19.45 -3.19 8.86
C GLU A 170 -20.64 -3.63 8.00
N LEU A 171 -20.62 -4.87 7.49
CA LEU A 171 -21.74 -5.46 6.74
C LEU A 171 -23.02 -5.53 7.59
N ALA A 172 -22.90 -5.84 8.89
CA ALA A 172 -24.04 -5.86 9.81
C ALA A 172 -24.61 -4.45 10.06
N GLU A 173 -23.77 -3.41 10.03
CA GLU A 173 -24.21 -2.02 10.14
C GLU A 173 -24.89 -1.53 8.85
N GLU A 174 -24.37 -1.93 7.67
CA GLU A 174 -24.98 -1.65 6.37
C GLU A 174 -26.35 -2.34 6.20
N HIS A 175 -26.55 -3.49 6.85
CA HIS A 175 -27.78 -4.29 6.78
C HIS A 175 -28.41 -4.53 8.17
N PRO A 176 -28.99 -3.49 8.81
CA PRO A 176 -29.45 -3.57 10.19
C PRO A 176 -30.62 -4.55 10.40
N GLY A 177 -31.43 -4.78 9.37
CA GLY A 177 -32.59 -5.68 9.42
C GLY A 177 -32.31 -7.13 9.03
N ALA A 178 -31.09 -7.45 8.57
CA ALA A 178 -30.76 -8.81 8.15
C ALA A 178 -30.70 -9.76 9.36
N THR A 179 -30.96 -11.04 9.15
CA THR A 179 -30.65 -12.11 10.09
C THR A 179 -29.16 -12.48 10.01
N LEU A 180 -28.65 -13.27 10.97
CA LEU A 180 -27.27 -13.75 10.91
C LEU A 180 -27.01 -14.66 9.70
N ASP A 181 -27.99 -15.46 9.30
CA ASP A 181 -27.89 -16.30 8.11
C ASP A 181 -27.87 -15.47 6.83
N GLU A 182 -28.69 -14.42 6.74
CA GLU A 182 -28.64 -13.48 5.62
C GLU A 182 -27.31 -12.74 5.56
N LEU A 183 -26.79 -12.24 6.69
CA LEU A 183 -25.46 -11.63 6.74
C LEU A 183 -24.36 -12.60 6.31
N ARG A 184 -24.47 -13.87 6.72
CA ARG A 184 -23.54 -14.92 6.28
C ARG A 184 -23.61 -15.09 4.77
N GLN A 185 -24.78 -15.14 4.16
CA GLN A 185 -24.92 -15.23 2.69
C GLN A 185 -24.33 -14.01 1.99
N LEU A 186 -24.66 -12.80 2.46
CA LEU A 186 -24.10 -11.54 1.93
C LEU A 186 -22.56 -11.53 2.01
N SER A 187 -21.97 -12.07 3.09
CA SER A 187 -20.52 -12.15 3.23
C SER A 187 -19.83 -13.10 2.23
N LEU A 188 -20.59 -14.01 1.60
CA LEU A 188 -20.09 -14.91 0.58
C LEU A 188 -20.15 -14.32 -0.83
N GLU A 189 -20.83 -13.19 -1.01
CA GLU A 189 -20.90 -12.48 -2.28
C GLU A 189 -19.53 -11.93 -2.69
N GLU A 190 -19.31 -11.81 -4.00
CA GLU A 190 -18.01 -11.44 -4.58
C GLU A 190 -17.49 -10.11 -4.03
N ASN A 191 -18.34 -9.09 -3.92
CA ASN A 191 -17.94 -7.78 -3.43
C ASN A 191 -17.46 -7.82 -1.97
N ALA A 192 -18.19 -8.52 -1.10
CA ALA A 192 -17.80 -8.67 0.31
C ALA A 192 -16.50 -9.45 0.46
N ARG A 193 -16.38 -10.59 -0.26
CA ARG A 193 -15.17 -11.41 -0.27
C ARG A 193 -13.97 -10.65 -0.82
N ARG A 194 -14.16 -9.85 -1.86
CA ARG A 194 -13.10 -9.02 -2.46
C ARG A 194 -12.63 -7.94 -1.48
N LYS A 195 -13.55 -7.17 -0.88
CA LYS A 195 -13.22 -6.13 0.13
C LYS A 195 -12.39 -6.72 1.27
N TRP A 196 -12.86 -7.81 1.86
CA TRP A 196 -12.17 -8.47 2.97
C TRP A 196 -10.85 -9.10 2.54
N GLY A 197 -10.80 -9.76 1.38
CA GLY A 197 -9.58 -10.36 0.84
C GLY A 197 -8.47 -9.33 0.63
N ILE A 198 -8.80 -8.18 0.05
CA ILE A 198 -7.86 -7.05 -0.14
C ILE A 198 -7.38 -6.54 1.22
N ALA A 199 -8.29 -6.29 2.17
CA ALA A 199 -7.91 -5.79 3.50
C ALA A 199 -6.98 -6.76 4.25
N THR A 200 -7.27 -8.05 4.15
CA THR A 200 -6.47 -9.13 4.74
C THR A 200 -5.06 -9.17 4.13
N ALA A 201 -4.98 -9.17 2.80
CA ALA A 201 -3.72 -9.21 2.09
C ALA A 201 -2.90 -7.93 2.32
N ALA A 202 -3.54 -6.76 2.26
CA ALA A 202 -2.95 -5.47 2.58
C ALA A 202 -2.25 -5.48 3.94
N ARG A 203 -2.97 -5.95 4.96
CA ARG A 203 -2.43 -6.13 6.30
C ARG A 203 -1.26 -7.10 6.34
N ALA A 204 -1.33 -8.21 5.61
CA ALA A 204 -0.27 -9.22 5.56
C ALA A 204 1.02 -8.69 4.92
N VAL A 205 0.91 -7.86 3.88
CA VAL A 205 2.05 -7.37 3.10
C VAL A 205 2.51 -5.96 3.47
N SER A 206 1.98 -5.33 4.52
CA SER A 206 2.28 -3.92 4.88
C SER A 206 2.70 -3.77 6.34
N THR A 207 3.60 -4.63 6.79
CA THR A 207 4.25 -4.51 8.10
C THR A 207 5.76 -4.43 7.92
N LYS A 208 6.42 -3.55 8.66
CA LYS A 208 7.89 -3.45 8.73
C LYS A 208 8.36 -3.43 10.18
N HIS A 209 9.64 -3.74 10.40
CA HIS A 209 10.27 -3.51 11.69
C HIS A 209 10.27 -2.02 12.09
N THR A 210 10.19 -1.72 13.39
CA THR A 210 10.16 -0.32 13.90
C THR A 210 11.39 0.51 13.55
N ASP A 211 12.52 -0.11 13.23
CA ASP A 211 13.73 0.61 12.81
C ASP A 211 13.51 1.39 11.51
N TRP A 212 12.56 0.97 10.68
CA TRP A 212 12.17 1.63 9.42
C TRP A 212 11.07 2.68 9.60
N ALA A 213 10.60 2.95 10.83
CA ALA A 213 9.49 3.88 11.06
C ALA A 213 9.76 5.31 10.56
N HIS A 214 11.04 5.69 10.46
CA HIS A 214 11.46 6.99 9.93
C HIS A 214 11.09 7.20 8.45
N GLU A 215 10.88 6.13 7.68
CA GLU A 215 10.50 6.23 6.26
C GLU A 215 9.08 6.80 6.08
N ASN A 216 8.21 6.63 7.08
CA ASN A 216 6.78 6.96 7.03
C ASN A 216 6.16 6.51 5.70
N GLU A 217 6.24 5.22 5.44
CA GLU A 217 5.97 4.62 4.14
C GLU A 217 4.47 4.44 3.90
N VAL A 218 4.06 4.74 2.67
CA VAL A 218 2.78 4.35 2.07
C VAL A 218 3.05 3.38 0.93
N ARG A 219 2.18 2.38 0.77
CA ARG A 219 2.23 1.43 -0.34
C ARG A 219 1.04 1.58 -1.24
N LEU A 220 1.26 1.29 -2.51
CA LEU A 220 0.22 0.91 -3.45
C LEU A 220 0.38 -0.58 -3.76
N LEU A 221 -0.68 -1.33 -3.53
CA LEU A 221 -0.72 -2.76 -3.79
C LEU A 221 -1.41 -3.02 -5.11
N ALA A 222 -0.76 -3.77 -5.99
CA ALA A 222 -1.31 -4.23 -7.26
C ALA A 222 -1.67 -5.73 -7.17
N PRO A 223 -2.64 -6.21 -7.97
CA PRO A 223 -2.99 -7.63 -8.01
C PRO A 223 -1.83 -8.53 -8.45
N LYS A 224 -0.88 -7.98 -9.22
CA LYS A 224 0.31 -8.68 -9.70
C LYS A 224 1.55 -7.79 -9.61
N PHE A 225 2.69 -8.37 -9.27
CA PHE A 225 3.99 -7.69 -9.37
C PHE A 225 4.39 -7.46 -10.83
N GLY A 226 5.26 -6.47 -11.05
CA GLY A 226 5.79 -6.13 -12.36
C GLY A 226 5.74 -4.64 -12.66
N ALA A 227 6.18 -4.29 -13.87
CA ALA A 227 6.12 -2.94 -14.40
C ALA A 227 4.69 -2.61 -14.86
N ILE A 228 4.18 -1.45 -14.43
CA ILE A 228 2.91 -0.91 -14.90
C ILE A 228 3.19 0.39 -15.66
N PRO A 229 2.79 0.51 -16.95
CA PRO A 229 3.09 1.66 -17.80
C PRO A 229 2.13 2.81 -17.49
N LEU A 230 2.33 3.48 -16.35
CA LEU A 230 1.46 4.55 -15.89
C LEU A 230 2.21 5.81 -15.44
N LEU A 231 3.54 5.86 -15.59
CA LEU A 231 4.36 6.95 -15.04
C LEU A 231 3.89 8.32 -15.54
N ALA A 232 3.59 8.44 -16.84
CA ALA A 232 3.12 9.70 -17.44
C ALA A 232 1.78 10.20 -16.86
N GLU A 233 0.93 9.31 -16.34
CA GLU A 233 -0.36 9.68 -15.75
C GLU A 233 -0.20 10.20 -14.31
N VAL A 234 0.84 9.76 -13.59
CA VAL A 234 1.00 10.03 -12.15
C VAL A 234 2.16 10.96 -11.81
N LEU A 235 3.19 11.07 -12.65
CA LEU A 235 4.37 11.90 -12.37
C LEU A 235 4.00 13.38 -12.43
N LYS A 236 4.16 14.07 -11.30
CA LYS A 236 3.85 15.50 -11.18
C LYS A 236 5.09 16.37 -11.08
N CYS A 237 6.02 15.98 -10.23
CA CYS A 237 7.23 16.73 -9.96
C CYS A 237 8.42 15.77 -9.82
N VAL A 238 9.59 16.22 -10.23
CA VAL A 238 10.86 15.57 -9.89
C VAL A 238 11.66 16.48 -8.98
N HIS A 239 12.02 15.93 -7.82
CA HIS A 239 12.87 16.60 -6.85
C HIS A 239 14.32 16.18 -7.00
N TYR A 240 15.21 17.08 -6.60
CA TYR A 240 16.65 16.91 -6.67
C TYR A 240 17.33 17.50 -5.44
N VAL A 241 18.47 16.95 -5.07
CA VAL A 241 19.39 17.52 -4.05
C VAL A 241 20.74 17.85 -4.66
N ARG A 242 21.13 17.05 -5.66
CA ARG A 242 22.34 17.25 -6.44
C ARG A 242 22.04 17.04 -7.91
N THR A 243 22.86 17.64 -8.74
CA THR A 243 22.75 17.59 -10.21
C THR A 243 24.07 17.14 -10.85
N ASP A 244 24.96 16.55 -10.05
CA ASP A 244 26.28 16.09 -10.44
C ASP A 244 26.36 14.56 -10.65
N GLY A 245 25.21 13.88 -10.65
CA GLY A 245 25.10 12.45 -11.01
C GLY A 245 25.31 12.23 -12.51
N GLY A 246 25.85 11.06 -12.90
CA GLY A 246 26.16 10.75 -14.31
C GLY A 246 24.92 10.71 -15.20
N GLU A 247 23.78 10.32 -14.62
CA GLU A 247 22.50 10.15 -15.29
C GLU A 247 21.68 11.45 -15.31
N TRP A 248 22.19 12.54 -14.71
CA TRP A 248 21.50 13.84 -14.67
C TRP A 248 21.10 14.31 -16.06
N GLY A 249 22.05 14.39 -17.00
CA GLY A 249 21.80 14.85 -18.36
C GLY A 249 20.73 14.02 -19.09
N PRO A 250 20.88 12.69 -19.17
CA PRO A 250 19.88 11.78 -19.74
C PRO A 250 18.49 11.90 -19.09
N ILE A 251 18.41 11.99 -17.75
CA ILE A 251 17.14 12.17 -17.03
C ILE A 251 16.46 13.47 -17.47
N MET A 252 17.21 14.58 -17.50
CA MET A 252 16.67 15.87 -17.92
C MET A 252 16.21 15.86 -19.38
N GLN A 253 16.94 15.17 -20.27
CA GLN A 253 16.52 15.00 -21.65
C GLN A 253 15.21 14.23 -21.77
N GLN A 254 15.04 13.15 -21.01
CA GLN A 254 13.79 12.38 -20.97
C GLN A 254 12.63 13.22 -20.44
N LEU A 255 12.82 13.93 -19.31
CA LEU A 255 11.79 14.77 -18.72
C LEU A 255 11.33 15.86 -19.69
N TYR A 256 12.26 16.56 -20.33
CA TYR A 256 11.90 17.59 -21.30
C TYR A 256 11.18 17.04 -22.54
N THR A 257 11.65 15.89 -23.07
CA THR A 257 11.13 15.34 -24.32
C THR A 257 9.77 14.67 -24.13
N ASN A 258 9.63 13.87 -23.07
CA ASN A 258 8.51 12.96 -22.88
C ASN A 258 7.56 13.37 -21.74
N TYR A 259 8.00 14.26 -20.84
CA TYR A 259 7.23 14.70 -19.67
C TYR A 259 7.25 16.24 -19.50
N PRO A 260 6.93 17.03 -20.55
CA PRO A 260 7.15 18.48 -20.56
C PRO A 260 6.33 19.27 -19.54
N ALA A 261 5.29 18.66 -18.96
CA ALA A 261 4.44 19.27 -17.93
C ALA A 261 4.91 18.97 -16.49
N VAL A 262 5.96 18.16 -16.32
CA VAL A 262 6.47 17.79 -15.00
C VAL A 262 7.25 18.94 -14.40
N GLU A 263 6.94 19.26 -13.15
CA GLU A 263 7.63 20.30 -12.39
C GLU A 263 8.97 19.80 -11.85
N HIS A 264 9.82 20.75 -11.46
CA HIS A 264 11.16 20.46 -10.97
C HIS A 264 11.45 21.25 -9.71
N VAL A 265 11.96 20.58 -8.67
CA VAL A 265 12.27 21.21 -7.40
C VAL A 265 13.66 20.83 -6.92
N TYR A 266 14.47 21.83 -6.60
CA TYR A 266 15.77 21.65 -5.98
C TYR A 266 15.67 21.84 -4.47
N TRP A 267 16.26 20.92 -3.70
CA TRP A 267 16.31 20.94 -2.25
C TRP A 267 17.71 21.28 -1.76
N GLN A 268 17.77 22.22 -0.80
CA GLN A 268 18.97 22.50 -0.02
C GLN A 268 18.75 22.11 1.45
N PHE A 269 19.62 21.24 1.97
CA PHE A 269 19.63 20.85 3.39
C PHE A 269 20.68 21.66 4.16
N SER A 270 20.23 22.37 5.19
CA SER A 270 21.13 23.12 6.07
C SER A 270 21.71 22.21 7.14
N HIS A 271 23.03 22.10 7.24
CA HIS A 271 23.67 21.18 8.20
C HIS A 271 23.60 21.65 9.67
N GLY A 272 23.13 22.89 9.91
CA GLY A 272 23.03 23.51 11.25
C GLY A 272 21.59 23.68 11.79
N ALA A 273 20.57 23.33 11.01
CA ALA A 273 19.16 23.37 11.42
C ALA A 273 18.41 22.26 10.68
N LEU A 274 17.39 21.64 11.29
CA LEU A 274 16.53 20.64 10.64
C LEU A 274 15.59 21.29 9.60
N ASN A 275 16.16 22.05 8.67
CA ASN A 275 15.44 22.85 7.68
C ASN A 275 15.89 22.43 6.28
N ALA A 276 14.91 22.17 5.42
CA ALA A 276 15.08 21.97 3.98
C ALA A 276 14.40 23.11 3.23
N THR A 277 15.06 23.67 2.22
CA THR A 277 14.50 24.74 1.38
C THR A 277 14.23 24.20 -0.02
N ALA A 278 12.98 24.30 -0.47
CA ALA A 278 12.58 23.96 -1.84
C ALA A 278 12.71 25.18 -2.75
N THR A 279 13.34 25.01 -3.91
CA THR A 279 13.45 26.02 -4.96
C THR A 279 12.90 25.46 -6.27
N PRO A 280 11.78 25.98 -6.81
CA PRO A 280 11.32 25.61 -8.15
C PRO A 280 12.42 25.88 -9.18
N MET A 281 12.56 24.98 -10.15
CA MET A 281 13.53 25.11 -11.24
C MET A 281 12.80 25.29 -12.57
N GLU A 282 13.27 26.24 -13.38
CA GLU A 282 12.95 26.29 -14.81
C GLU A 282 14.15 25.81 -15.61
N PHE A 283 13.96 24.79 -16.46
CA PHE A 283 14.97 24.34 -17.39
C PHE A 283 14.67 24.84 -18.80
N ARG A 284 15.68 25.40 -19.45
CA ARG A 284 15.63 25.76 -20.87
C ARG A 284 16.73 25.00 -21.59
N LEU A 285 16.38 24.18 -22.57
CA LEU A 285 17.38 23.65 -23.49
C LEU A 285 17.85 24.78 -24.39
N ILE A 286 19.16 25.00 -24.40
CA ILE A 286 19.81 25.88 -25.38
C ILE A 286 20.16 24.98 -26.57
N PRO A 287 19.58 25.20 -27.77
CA PRO A 287 20.00 24.48 -28.96
C PRO A 287 21.50 24.69 -29.19
N VAL A 288 22.23 23.60 -29.37
CA VAL A 288 23.64 23.61 -29.80
C VAL A 288 23.70 23.68 -31.32
#